data_AF-A0A6F9EES6-F1
#
_entry.id   AF-A0A6F9EES6-F1
#
_cell.length_a   1.000
_cell.length_b   1.000
_cell.length_c   1.000
_cell.angle_alpha   90.00
_cell.angle_beta   90.00
_cell.angle_gamma   90.00
#
_symmetry.space_group_name_H-M   'P 1'
#
loop_
_entity.id
_entity.type
_entity.pdbx_description
1 polymer ?
#
loop_
_entity_poly.entity_id
_entity_poly.type
_entity_poly.pdbx_seq_one_letter_code
_entity_poly.pdbx_strand_id
1 'polypeptide(L)'
;MLRRLVALMASVFLGLVWVVGCGGSGAGSGSAGAPLPRSGGKTVLLNGAGATFPYPLYSRWMDEYSRLTPNVRINYQSIGSGGGIE
;
A
#
# COMPACT_ATOMS: atom_id res chain seq x y z
N MET A 1 -0.70 1.13 45.61
CA MET A 1 -1.53 0.11 44.93
C MET A 1 -1.78 0.44 43.45
N LEU A 2 -2.08 1.70 43.10
CA LEU A 2 -2.38 2.14 41.72
C LEU A 2 -1.29 1.82 40.68
N ARG A 3 0.00 1.93 41.04
CA ARG A 3 1.13 1.65 40.13
C ARG A 3 1.27 0.18 39.71
N ARG A 4 0.83 -0.76 40.55
CA ARG A 4 0.83 -2.21 40.21
C ARG A 4 -0.32 -2.56 39.28
N LEU A 5 -1.43 -1.82 39.37
CA LEU A 5 -2.62 -2.02 38.54
C LEU A 5 -2.39 -1.51 37.10
N VAL A 6 -1.68 -0.38 36.95
CA VAL A 6 -1.29 0.15 35.63
C VAL A 6 -0.33 -0.78 34.90
N ALA A 7 0.64 -1.39 35.61
CA ALA A 7 1.59 -2.34 35.01
C ALA A 7 0.93 -3.66 34.56
N LEU A 8 -0.07 -4.15 35.31
CA LEU A 8 -0.87 -5.33 34.95
C LEU A 8 -1.77 -5.07 33.73
N MET A 9 -2.34 -3.88 33.60
CA MET A 9 -3.14 -3.54 32.41
C MET A 9 -2.28 -3.35 31.16
N ALA A 10 -1.10 -2.74 31.29
CA ALA A 10 -0.16 -2.56 30.16
C ALA A 10 0.36 -3.89 29.59
N SER A 11 0.51 -4.92 30.43
CA SER A 11 0.97 -6.25 30.01
C SER A 11 -0.12 -7.09 29.34
N VAL A 12 -1.40 -6.91 29.71
CA VAL A 12 -2.53 -7.55 29.01
C VAL A 12 -2.73 -6.95 27.61
N PHE A 13 -2.58 -5.63 27.45
CA PHE A 13 -2.71 -4.96 26.15
C PHE A 13 -1.58 -5.32 25.17
N LEU A 14 -0.35 -5.53 25.65
CA LEU A 14 0.78 -5.88 24.79
C LEU A 14 0.76 -7.35 24.35
N GLY A 15 0.17 -8.25 25.14
CA GLY A 15 0.07 -9.68 24.83
C GLY A 15 -0.98 -10.03 23.77
N LEU A 16 -2.06 -9.26 23.66
CA LEU A 16 -3.16 -9.55 22.72
C LEU A 16 -2.80 -9.25 21.26
N VAL A 17 -1.81 -8.39 21.02
CA VAL A 17 -1.42 -7.91 19.68
C VAL A 17 -0.56 -8.92 18.90
N TRP A 18 0.04 -9.92 19.56
CA TRP A 18 0.97 -10.87 18.93
C TRP A 18 0.35 -12.23 18.52
N VAL A 19 -0.93 -12.50 18.83
CA VAL A 19 -1.55 -13.82 18.59
C VAL A 19 -2.25 -13.94 17.21
N VAL A 20 -2.32 -12.87 16.41
CA VAL A 20 -2.96 -12.91 15.07
C VAL A 20 -1.90 -12.89 13.96
N GLY A 21 -1.17 -14.00 13.82
CA GLY A 21 -0.05 -14.05 12.88
C GLY A 21 0.41 -15.44 12.44
N CYS A 22 -0.48 -16.44 12.34
CA CYS A 22 -0.19 -17.62 11.52
C CYS A 22 -1.49 -18.32 11.09
N GLY A 23 -1.91 -18.09 9.84
CA GLY A 23 -3.05 -18.77 9.25
C GLY A 23 -3.00 -18.69 7.73
N GLY A 24 -2.75 -19.83 7.07
CA GLY A 24 -3.11 -20.03 5.66
C GLY A 24 -2.01 -20.55 4.74
N SER A 25 -1.58 -21.81 4.93
CA SER A 25 -0.89 -22.58 3.89
C SER A 25 -1.89 -23.02 2.81
N GLY A 26 -2.00 -22.25 1.72
CA GLY A 26 -2.75 -22.63 0.52
C GLY A 26 -1.81 -23.16 -0.56
N ALA A 27 -1.45 -24.45 -0.48
CA ALA A 27 -0.73 -25.14 -1.55
C ALA A 27 -1.73 -25.60 -2.62
N GLY A 28 -1.91 -24.79 -3.66
CA GLY A 28 -2.59 -25.19 -4.89
C GLY A 28 -1.59 -25.77 -5.89
N SER A 29 -1.54 -27.09 -6.02
CA SER A 29 -0.82 -27.79 -7.10
C SER A 29 -1.59 -27.66 -8.41
N GLY A 30 -1.12 -26.78 -9.29
CA GLY A 30 -1.51 -26.68 -10.70
C GLY A 30 -0.30 -26.97 -11.60
N SER A 31 -0.53 -27.81 -12.61
CA SER A 31 0.47 -28.45 -13.48
C SER A 31 1.46 -27.48 -14.14
N ALA A 32 2.74 -27.85 -14.09
CA ALA A 32 3.87 -27.11 -14.64
C ALA A 32 3.86 -27.11 -16.19
N GLY A 33 3.31 -26.05 -16.78
CA GLY A 33 3.93 -25.48 -17.98
C GLY A 33 5.07 -24.59 -17.51
N ALA A 34 6.31 -24.84 -17.98
CA ALA A 34 7.45 -24.01 -17.64
C ALA A 34 7.11 -22.53 -17.97
N PRO A 35 7.13 -21.61 -16.99
CA PRO A 35 6.92 -20.21 -17.29
C PRO A 35 8.11 -19.76 -18.13
N LEU A 36 7.87 -19.41 -19.38
CA LEU A 36 8.77 -18.50 -20.07
C LEU A 36 8.91 -17.27 -19.17
N PRO A 37 10.12 -16.72 -18.95
CA PRO A 37 10.26 -15.49 -18.20
C PRO A 37 9.61 -14.37 -19.03
N ARG A 38 8.29 -14.21 -18.89
CA ARG A 38 7.66 -12.92 -19.10
C ARG A 38 8.38 -12.04 -18.11
N SER A 39 9.22 -11.13 -18.61
CA SER A 39 9.77 -10.06 -17.80
C SER A 39 8.57 -9.36 -17.17
N GLY A 40 8.21 -9.81 -15.97
CA GLY A 40 7.16 -9.25 -15.16
C GLY A 40 7.71 -7.91 -14.73
N GLY A 41 7.56 -6.92 -15.60
CA GLY A 41 8.04 -5.57 -15.36
C GLY A 41 7.60 -5.18 -13.97
N LYS A 42 8.58 -4.82 -13.13
CA LYS A 42 8.32 -4.46 -11.74
C LYS A 42 7.17 -3.46 -11.70
N THR A 43 6.12 -3.78 -10.95
CA THR A 43 5.04 -2.83 -10.72
C THR A 43 5.60 -1.67 -9.89
N VAL A 44 5.49 -0.46 -10.42
CA VAL A 44 5.93 0.77 -9.78
C VAL A 44 4.70 1.51 -9.26
N LEU A 45 4.73 1.87 -7.98
CA LEU A 45 3.73 2.76 -7.37
C LEU A 45 4.38 4.12 -7.14
N LEU A 46 3.83 5.16 -7.76
CA LEU A 46 4.21 6.55 -7.57
C LEU A 46 3.19 7.20 -6.66
N ASN A 47 3.62 7.59 -5.46
CA ASN A 47 2.79 8.35 -4.53
C ASN A 47 3.16 9.83 -4.62
N GLY A 48 2.16 10.71 -4.63
CA GLY A 48 2.37 12.14 -4.61
C GLY A 48 1.19 12.89 -4.01
N ALA A 49 1.42 14.13 -3.63
CA ALA A 49 0.40 15.05 -3.19
C ALA A 49 0.66 16.45 -3.75
N GLY A 50 -0.35 17.31 -3.84
CA GLY A 50 -0.14 18.70 -4.21
C GLY A 50 -1.40 19.47 -4.57
N ALA A 51 -1.22 20.44 -5.48
CA ALA A 51 -2.23 21.44 -5.80
C ALA A 51 -3.55 20.85 -6.31
N THR A 52 -4.65 21.35 -5.75
CA THR A 52 -6.01 20.99 -6.14
C THR A 52 -6.42 21.57 -7.49
N PHE A 53 -5.94 22.77 -7.81
CA PHE A 53 -6.29 23.46 -9.06
C PHE A 53 -5.93 22.66 -10.34
N PRO A 54 -4.71 22.12 -10.50
CA PRO A 54 -4.36 21.32 -11.69
C PRO A 54 -4.87 19.87 -11.66
N TYR A 55 -5.51 19.41 -10.57
CA TYR A 55 -5.87 18.01 -10.40
C TYR A 55 -6.70 17.42 -11.56
N PRO A 56 -7.73 18.11 -12.12
CA PRO A 56 -8.50 17.56 -13.25
C PRO A 56 -7.67 17.26 -14.51
N LEU A 57 -6.58 18.00 -14.72
CA LEU A 57 -5.65 17.75 -15.82
C LEU A 57 -4.76 16.55 -15.52
N TYR A 58 -4.19 16.50 -14.31
CA TYR A 58 -3.35 15.39 -13.89
C TYR A 58 -4.11 14.07 -13.86
N SER A 59 -5.36 14.05 -13.38
CA SER A 59 -6.18 12.83 -13.37
C SER A 59 -6.33 12.24 -14.77
N ARG A 60 -6.57 13.09 -15.78
CA ARG A 60 -6.67 12.62 -17.16
C ARG A 60 -5.34 12.07 -17.68
N TRP A 61 -4.23 12.74 -17.39
CA TRP A 61 -2.91 12.26 -17.81
C TRP A 61 -2.53 10.94 -17.13
N MET A 62 -2.83 10.78 -15.85
CA MET A 62 -2.60 9.54 -15.11
C MET A 62 -3.43 8.38 -15.68
N ASP A 63 -4.69 8.64 -16.03
CA ASP A 63 -5.55 7.63 -16.66
C ASP A 63 -4.99 7.16 -18.01
N GLU A 64 -4.61 8.08 -18.89
CA GLU A 64 -4.01 7.71 -20.19
C GLU A 64 -2.65 7.04 -20.01
N TYR A 65 -1.83 7.53 -19.08
CA TYR A 65 -0.52 6.94 -18.79
C TYR A 65 -0.64 5.51 -18.26
N SER A 66 -1.64 5.21 -17.43
CA SER A 66 -1.89 3.85 -16.92
C SER A 66 -2.23 2.85 -18.04
N ARG A 67 -2.85 3.32 -19.14
CA ARG A 67 -3.15 2.49 -20.32
C ARG A 67 -1.89 2.19 -21.13
N LEU A 68 -1.00 3.18 -21.26
CA LEU A 68 0.27 3.03 -21.97
C LEU A 68 1.31 2.25 -21.17
N THR A 69 1.24 2.34 -19.84
CA THR A 69 2.22 1.74 -18.92
C THR A 69 1.50 0.96 -17.80
N PRO A 70 0.98 -0.24 -18.09
CA PRO A 70 0.19 -1.01 -17.12
C PRO A 70 0.95 -1.39 -15.83
N ASN A 71 2.28 -1.37 -15.87
CA ASN A 71 3.14 -1.64 -14.73
C ASN A 71 3.37 -0.42 -13.84
N VAL A 72 2.86 0.77 -14.18
CA VAL A 72 2.99 1.97 -13.34
C VAL A 72 1.61 2.39 -12.83
N ARG A 73 1.52 2.58 -11.52
CA ARG A 73 0.32 3.10 -10.83
C ARG A 73 0.67 4.42 -10.18
N ILE A 74 -0.17 5.43 -10.36
CA ILE A 74 0.02 6.74 -9.77
C ILE A 74 -1.09 6.98 -8.75
N ASN A 75 -0.70 7.27 -7.52
CA ASN A 75 -1.57 7.62 -6.41
C ASN A 75 -1.30 9.09 -6.05
N TYR A 76 -2.17 9.98 -6.52
CA TYR A 76 -2.04 11.42 -6.30
C TYR A 76 -3.12 11.93 -5.34
N GLN A 77 -2.69 12.64 -4.31
CA GLN A 77 -3.57 13.26 -3.31
C GLN A 77 -3.67 14.76 -3.54
N SER A 78 -4.87 15.22 -3.93
CA SER A 78 -5.16 16.63 -4.18
C SER A 78 -5.47 17.36 -2.87
N ILE A 79 -4.42 17.77 -2.13
CA ILE A 79 -4.53 18.34 -0.77
C ILE A 79 -4.35 19.87 -0.69
N GLY A 80 -3.97 20.52 -1.80
CA GLY A 80 -3.65 21.95 -1.85
C GLY A 80 -2.18 22.19 -2.18
N SER A 81 -1.85 23.35 -2.75
CA SER A 81 -0.49 23.64 -3.26
C SER A 81 0.56 23.68 -2.16
N GLY A 82 0.19 24.15 -0.96
CA GLY A 82 1.08 24.16 0.20
C GLY A 82 1.40 22.77 0.73
N GLY A 83 0.39 21.88 0.81
CA GLY A 83 0.58 20.54 1.36
C GLY A 83 1.50 19.62 0.53
N GLY A 84 1.78 19.98 -0.73
CA GLY A 84 2.65 19.21 -1.61
C GLY A 84 4.16 19.49 -1.46
N ILE A 85 4.55 20.50 -0.69
CA ILE A 85 5.93 20.99 -0.57
C ILE A 85 6.46 21.04 0.88
N GLU A 86 5.73 20.42 1.81
CA GLU A 86 6.08 20.36 3.24
C GLU A 86 7.38 19.60 3.54
#